data_AF-A0A1G6AUZ0-F1
#
_entry.id   AF-A0A1G6AUZ0-F1
#
_cell.length_a   1.000
_cell.length_b   1.000
_cell.length_c   1.000
_cell.angle_alpha   90.00
_cell.angle_beta   90.00
_cell.angle_gamma   90.00
#
_symmetry.space_group_name_H-M   'P 1'
#
loop_
_entity.id
_entity.type
_entity.pdbx_description
1 polymer ?
#
loop_
_entity_poly.entity_id
_entity_poly.type
_entity_poly.pdbx_seq_one_letter_code
_entity_poly.pdbx_strand_id
1 'polypeptide(L)'
;MSFLKWKPFIRPATIEVQTHSPSAGCKQRDKLHHYSIFSFLAAAIMLLVPISPIFANDTVTLHVEWDYSPPESGQVLGYRLYINDHPEAICETHNLSKEMQCVITAPIGTTSFSMTALFSDGSETSHSIPYVIYIEQNNDQDKSPHPINPPKYDETQQIENSLHQRIISLENRAKAKLLFCWSELLFPEIFSLNTHPIMENEGKFYQSYPMSGLKLLTDNNELYYMDSDGVEHSFGNVDEWLIMLFADEEEKSAILFLWLEHLFPSLFAPSPQTTIKTNDMYYRSYPKTGATVAINAEKLYYINQNQTIELGNVDNLLLGLSEISS
;
A
#
# COMPACT_ATOMS: atom_id res chain seq x y z
N MET A 1 19.51 -8.67 35.00
CA MET A 1 18.74 -7.41 34.94
C MET A 1 18.81 -6.91 33.51
N SER A 2 17.80 -7.23 32.70
CA SER A 2 17.73 -6.82 31.30
C SER A 2 16.80 -5.62 31.22
N PHE A 3 17.36 -4.43 30.99
CA PHE A 3 16.56 -3.24 30.74
C PHE A 3 15.89 -3.39 29.36
N LEU A 4 14.56 -3.35 29.33
CA LEU A 4 13.79 -3.16 28.10
C LEU A 4 14.23 -1.83 27.48
N LYS A 5 15.07 -1.89 26.44
CA LYS A 5 15.45 -0.75 25.62
C LYS A 5 14.19 -0.29 24.88
N TRP A 6 13.59 0.81 25.34
CA TRP A 6 12.58 1.53 24.59
C TRP A 6 13.21 2.02 23.28
N LYS A 7 12.65 1.61 22.14
CA LYS A 7 13.01 2.19 20.84
C LYS A 7 12.24 3.51 20.70
N PRO A 8 12.90 4.64 20.40
CA PRO A 8 12.21 5.88 20.12
C PRO A 8 11.34 5.71 18.87
N PHE A 9 10.10 6.17 18.94
CA PHE A 9 9.10 6.07 17.88
C PHE A 9 8.88 7.46 17.29
N ILE A 10 9.10 7.61 15.98
CA ILE A 10 8.74 8.82 15.22
C ILE A 10 7.23 8.73 14.95
N ARG A 11 6.47 9.74 15.37
CA ARG A 11 5.04 9.81 15.02
C ARG A 11 4.86 10.13 13.54
N PRO A 12 3.74 9.73 12.92
CA PRO A 12 3.47 10.01 11.51
C PRO A 12 3.61 11.50 11.23
N ALA A 13 4.28 11.82 10.13
CA ALA A 13 4.43 13.19 9.70
C ALA A 13 3.13 13.72 9.07
N THR A 14 2.84 15.01 9.22
CA THR A 14 1.82 15.68 8.40
C THR A 14 2.51 16.21 7.16
N ILE A 15 2.01 15.87 5.97
CA ILE A 15 2.55 16.35 4.70
C ILE A 15 1.50 17.19 3.98
N GLU A 16 1.83 18.46 3.71
CA GLU A 16 1.08 19.31 2.80
C GLU A 16 1.82 19.42 1.45
N VAL A 17 1.08 19.29 0.35
CA VAL A 17 1.65 19.26 -1.01
C VAL A 17 1.30 20.56 -1.74
N GLN A 18 2.32 21.25 -2.25
CA GLN A 18 2.18 22.41 -3.14
C GLN A 18 2.89 22.14 -4.47
N THR A 19 2.16 22.05 -5.57
CA THR A 19 2.73 21.71 -6.89
C THR A 19 3.24 22.94 -7.64
N HIS A 20 4.40 22.84 -8.31
CA HIS A 20 4.96 23.91 -9.15
C HIS A 20 5.37 23.35 -10.52
N SER A 21 4.87 23.95 -11.60
CA SER A 21 4.98 23.38 -12.96
C SER A 21 6.20 23.90 -13.76
N PRO A 22 7.02 23.03 -14.36
CA PRO A 22 7.91 23.37 -15.47
C PRO A 22 7.30 23.00 -16.84
N SER A 23 7.45 23.87 -17.85
CA SER A 23 6.87 23.67 -19.19
C SER A 23 7.73 22.77 -20.09
N ALA A 24 7.13 21.73 -20.68
CA ALA A 24 7.54 21.18 -21.98
C ALA A 24 6.43 20.30 -22.56
N GLY A 25 6.09 20.49 -23.84
CA GLY A 25 5.12 19.67 -24.58
C GLY A 25 5.77 18.80 -25.64
N CYS A 26 5.05 17.78 -26.12
CA CYS A 26 5.20 17.26 -27.49
C CYS A 26 3.99 16.43 -28.01
N LYS A 27 3.26 17.07 -28.92
CA LYS A 27 2.87 16.69 -30.29
C LYS A 27 2.81 15.21 -30.72
N GLN A 28 1.65 14.87 -31.30
CA GLN A 28 1.28 13.65 -32.01
C GLN A 28 1.39 13.83 -33.55
N ARG A 29 1.87 12.82 -34.31
CA ARG A 29 1.38 12.48 -35.68
C ARG A 29 1.95 11.20 -36.34
N ASP A 30 1.00 10.35 -36.73
CA ASP A 30 0.77 9.39 -37.84
C ASP A 30 1.80 8.96 -38.93
N LYS A 31 1.78 7.62 -39.14
CA LYS A 31 1.67 6.78 -40.38
C LYS A 31 2.68 6.85 -41.56
N LEU A 32 3.32 5.70 -41.91
CA LEU A 32 2.92 4.72 -42.98
C LEU A 32 4.11 4.02 -43.75
N HIS A 33 4.09 2.67 -43.75
CA HIS A 33 4.51 1.61 -44.72
C HIS A 33 5.86 1.50 -45.50
N HIS A 34 6.39 0.24 -45.43
CA HIS A 34 7.03 -0.66 -46.43
C HIS A 34 8.49 -0.45 -46.90
N TYR A 35 9.44 -1.36 -46.55
CA TYR A 35 10.08 -2.36 -47.45
C TYR A 35 11.26 -3.16 -46.83
N SER A 36 11.36 -4.42 -47.30
CA SER A 36 12.54 -5.26 -47.56
C SER A 36 13.31 -5.95 -46.40
N ILE A 37 12.97 -7.23 -46.27
CA ILE A 37 13.60 -8.27 -45.46
C ILE A 37 14.94 -8.65 -46.08
N PHE A 38 16.07 -8.08 -45.67
CA PHE A 38 17.42 -8.68 -45.84
C PHE A 38 18.52 -8.00 -44.98
N SER A 39 18.17 -7.53 -43.77
CA SER A 39 19.12 -6.94 -42.78
C SER A 39 18.79 -7.41 -41.35
N PHE A 40 18.56 -8.71 -41.17
CA PHE A 40 17.85 -9.24 -40.00
C PHE A 40 18.70 -9.69 -38.80
N LEU A 41 20.04 -9.65 -38.85
CA LEU A 41 20.88 -10.07 -37.71
C LEU A 41 21.63 -8.95 -36.97
N ALA A 42 21.87 -7.81 -37.61
CA ALA A 42 22.46 -6.62 -36.95
C ALA A 42 21.38 -5.65 -36.40
N ALA A 43 20.14 -5.71 -36.90
CA ALA A 43 19.02 -4.90 -36.41
C ALA A 43 18.27 -5.52 -35.22
N ALA A 44 18.39 -6.84 -35.00
CA ALA A 44 17.73 -7.53 -33.89
C ALA A 44 18.35 -7.21 -32.51
N ILE A 45 19.61 -6.74 -32.46
CA ILE A 45 20.29 -6.34 -31.22
C ILE A 45 20.01 -4.86 -30.87
N MET A 46 19.55 -4.04 -31.82
CA MET A 46 19.12 -2.65 -31.57
C MET A 46 17.65 -2.52 -31.13
N LEU A 47 16.87 -3.61 -31.12
CA LEU A 47 15.45 -3.61 -30.71
C LEU A 47 15.22 -4.12 -29.28
N LEU A 48 16.30 -4.44 -28.53
CA LEU A 48 16.26 -4.69 -27.08
C LEU A 48 16.70 -3.45 -26.30
N VAL A 49 16.33 -2.25 -26.76
CA VAL A 49 16.35 -1.09 -25.86
C VAL A 49 15.14 -1.29 -24.94
N PRO A 50 15.34 -1.47 -23.61
CA PRO A 50 14.21 -1.53 -22.70
C PRO A 50 13.41 -0.24 -22.90
N ILE A 51 12.16 -0.37 -23.35
CA ILE A 51 11.21 0.72 -23.34
C ILE A 51 10.92 0.94 -21.86
N SER A 52 11.73 1.78 -21.21
CA SER A 52 11.47 2.18 -19.84
C SER A 52 10.07 2.79 -19.80
N PRO A 53 9.17 2.31 -18.93
CA PRO A 53 7.87 2.94 -18.77
C PRO A 53 8.09 4.42 -18.48
N ILE A 54 7.53 5.29 -19.33
CA ILE A 54 7.53 6.73 -19.11
C ILE A 54 6.47 6.97 -18.03
N PHE A 55 6.88 6.91 -16.77
CA PHE A 55 6.05 7.42 -15.70
C PHE A 55 6.00 8.94 -15.82
N ALA A 56 4.78 9.49 -15.85
CA ALA A 56 4.60 10.93 -15.73
C ALA A 56 5.02 11.32 -14.31
N ASN A 57 6.11 12.07 -14.22
CA ASN A 57 6.61 12.62 -12.98
C ASN A 57 6.18 14.08 -12.87
N ASP A 58 5.81 14.52 -11.69
CA ASP A 58 5.54 15.92 -11.40
C ASP A 58 6.52 16.46 -10.34
N THR A 59 6.73 17.78 -10.37
CA THR A 59 7.52 18.48 -9.36
C THR A 59 6.59 18.97 -8.27
N VAL A 60 6.75 18.39 -7.08
CA VAL A 60 5.93 18.71 -5.92
C VAL A 60 6.79 19.28 -4.81
N THR A 61 6.29 20.32 -4.14
CA THR A 61 6.84 20.84 -2.89
C THR A 61 6.11 20.16 -1.74
N LEU A 62 6.83 19.39 -0.95
CA LEU A 62 6.35 18.77 0.28
C LEU A 62 6.71 19.69 1.45
N HIS A 63 5.72 20.03 2.27
CA HIS A 63 5.92 20.55 3.63
C HIS A 63 5.66 19.41 4.60
N VAL A 64 6.69 18.97 5.32
CA VAL A 64 6.65 17.78 6.18
C VAL A 64 6.86 18.23 7.63
N GLU A 65 5.97 17.83 8.53
CA GLU A 65 6.06 18.09 9.98
C GLU A 65 6.10 16.79 10.77
N TRP A 66 6.89 16.68 11.84
CA TRP A 66 6.99 15.42 12.61
C TRP A 66 7.22 15.63 14.10
N ASP A 67 6.95 14.59 14.86
CA ASP A 67 7.32 14.51 16.28
C ASP A 67 8.33 13.39 16.53
N TYR A 68 9.47 13.76 17.10
CA TYR A 68 10.51 12.83 17.52
C TYR A 68 11.08 13.23 18.89
N SER A 69 11.29 12.23 19.74
CA SER A 69 11.95 12.38 21.05
C SER A 69 13.20 11.50 21.06
N PRO A 70 14.39 12.08 20.84
CA PRO A 70 15.61 11.29 20.75
C PRO A 70 15.96 10.63 22.10
N PRO A 71 16.62 9.46 22.07
CA PRO A 71 17.15 8.84 23.27
C PRO A 71 18.28 9.71 23.85
N GLU A 72 18.47 9.69 25.17
CA GLU A 72 19.44 10.54 25.89
C GLU A 72 20.88 10.41 25.38
N SER A 73 21.21 9.30 24.72
CA SER A 73 22.56 8.98 24.25
C SER A 73 22.91 9.48 22.85
N GLY A 74 21.99 10.12 22.13
CA GLY A 74 22.21 10.50 20.72
C GLY A 74 21.86 11.95 20.43
N GLN A 75 22.86 12.75 20.04
CA GLN A 75 22.62 14.08 19.48
C GLN A 75 22.11 13.93 18.04
N VAL A 76 20.86 14.33 17.80
CA VAL A 76 20.30 14.44 16.45
C VAL A 76 20.93 15.64 15.76
N LEU A 77 21.48 15.41 14.57
CA LEU A 77 22.00 16.45 13.68
C LEU A 77 20.99 16.86 12.60
N GLY A 78 20.02 16.00 12.28
CA GLY A 78 19.10 16.25 11.20
C GLY A 78 18.11 15.12 10.97
N TYR A 79 17.38 15.22 9.87
CA TYR A 79 16.38 14.26 9.43
C TYR A 79 16.50 14.02 7.93
N ARG A 80 16.24 12.78 7.49
CA ARG A 80 16.26 12.35 6.08
C ARG A 80 14.92 11.78 5.68
N LEU A 81 14.40 12.21 4.53
CA LEU A 81 13.17 11.72 3.91
C LEU A 81 13.52 10.74 2.78
N TYR A 82 12.79 9.64 2.72
CA TYR A 82 12.94 8.59 1.71
C TYR A 82 11.62 8.38 0.98
N ILE A 83 11.69 7.92 -0.27
CA ILE A 83 10.54 7.63 -1.14
C ILE A 83 10.53 6.14 -1.50
N ASN A 84 9.38 5.47 -1.40
CA ASN A 84 9.16 4.08 -1.83
C ASN A 84 10.26 3.10 -1.38
N ASP A 85 10.74 3.25 -0.14
CA ASP A 85 11.83 2.46 0.45
C ASP A 85 13.15 2.49 -0.34
N HIS A 86 13.36 3.52 -1.16
CA HIS A 86 14.60 3.74 -1.88
C HIS A 86 15.74 4.02 -0.88
N PRO A 87 16.95 3.46 -1.07
CA PRO A 87 18.06 3.61 -0.12
C PRO A 87 18.65 5.02 -0.07
N GLU A 88 18.35 5.86 -1.06
CA GLU A 88 18.84 7.23 -1.13
C GLU A 88 17.78 8.21 -0.60
N ALA A 89 18.19 9.11 0.29
CA ALA A 89 17.33 10.17 0.80
C ALA A 89 17.01 11.17 -0.31
N ILE A 90 15.72 11.48 -0.48
CA ILE A 90 15.23 12.50 -1.42
C ILE A 90 15.29 13.91 -0.84
N CYS A 91 15.41 14.02 0.49
CA CYS A 91 15.55 15.29 1.18
C CYS A 91 16.28 15.09 2.50
N GLU A 92 17.08 16.08 2.90
CA GLU A 92 17.79 16.10 4.17
C GLU A 92 17.75 17.50 4.76
N THR A 93 17.42 17.59 6.06
CA THR A 93 17.51 18.83 6.81
C THR A 93 18.45 18.66 7.99
N HIS A 94 19.34 19.63 8.21
CA HIS A 94 20.15 19.75 9.42
C HIS A 94 19.52 20.71 10.44
N ASN A 95 18.35 21.25 10.11
CA ASN A 95 17.58 22.05 11.04
C ASN A 95 16.85 21.11 12.00
N LEU A 96 16.97 21.39 13.29
CA LEU A 96 16.27 20.65 14.33
C LEU A 96 14.82 21.15 14.52
N SER A 97 14.36 22.07 13.66
CA SER A 97 12.94 22.36 13.48
C SER A 97 12.19 21.06 13.17
N LYS A 98 11.00 20.92 13.73
CA LYS A 98 10.11 19.77 13.49
C LYS A 98 9.35 19.88 12.16
N GLU A 99 9.95 20.56 11.21
CA GLU A 99 9.41 20.84 9.89
C GLU A 99 10.54 20.92 8.85
N MET A 100 10.24 20.50 7.62
CA MET A 100 11.10 20.69 6.46
C MET A 100 10.27 20.90 5.19
N GLN A 101 10.82 21.66 4.25
CA GLN A 101 10.24 21.81 2.91
C GLN A 101 11.20 21.22 1.88
N CYS A 102 10.66 20.36 1.01
CA CYS A 102 11.42 19.61 0.03
C CYS A 102 10.74 19.71 -1.34
N VAL A 103 11.49 20.10 -2.37
CA VAL A 103 11.01 20.02 -3.76
C VAL A 103 11.51 18.71 -4.33
N ILE A 104 10.58 17.83 -4.71
CA ILE A 104 10.90 16.50 -5.22
C ILE A 104 10.24 16.28 -6.58
N THR A 105 10.82 15.37 -7.36
CA THR A 105 10.19 14.82 -8.56
C THR A 105 9.66 13.44 -8.21
N ALA A 106 8.34 13.28 -8.25
CA ALA A 106 7.69 12.03 -7.87
C ALA A 106 6.69 11.59 -8.94
N PRO A 107 6.44 10.27 -9.08
CA PRO A 107 5.42 9.78 -10.00
C PRO A 107 4.04 10.24 -9.55
N ILE A 108 3.19 10.56 -10.53
CA ILE A 108 1.76 10.80 -10.28
C ILE A 108 1.16 9.52 -9.69
N GLY A 109 0.27 9.67 -8.72
CA GLY A 109 -0.38 8.57 -8.02
C GLY A 109 0.12 8.37 -6.58
N THR A 110 -0.06 7.16 -6.08
CA THR A 110 0.22 6.82 -4.68
C THR A 110 1.73 6.67 -4.44
N THR A 111 2.26 7.45 -3.50
CA THR A 111 3.68 7.45 -3.13
C THR A 111 3.83 7.27 -1.62
N SER A 112 4.76 6.39 -1.23
CA SER A 112 5.07 6.12 0.17
C SER A 112 6.34 6.86 0.60
N PHE A 113 6.32 7.45 1.79
CA PHE A 113 7.44 8.19 2.37
C PHE A 113 7.81 7.62 3.73
N SER A 114 9.10 7.58 4.05
CA SER A 114 9.57 7.25 5.39
C SER A 114 10.68 8.18 5.81
N MET A 115 10.91 8.30 7.11
CA MET A 115 11.86 9.26 7.66
C MET A 115 12.77 8.63 8.71
N THR A 116 14.01 9.11 8.78
CA THR A 116 14.99 8.75 9.81
C THR A 116 15.54 10.01 10.49
N ALA A 117 16.02 9.87 11.72
CA ALA A 117 16.86 10.89 12.35
C ALA A 117 18.34 10.55 12.13
N LEU A 118 19.13 11.55 11.76
CA LEU A 118 20.58 11.47 11.56
C LEU A 118 21.29 11.87 12.86
N PHE A 119 22.21 11.03 13.35
CA PHE A 119 22.98 11.30 14.56
C PHE A 119 24.38 11.84 14.27
N SER A 120 25.03 12.37 15.32
CA SER A 120 26.38 12.96 15.23
C SER A 120 27.49 12.00 14.82
N ASP A 121 27.28 10.69 14.95
CA ASP A 121 28.21 9.65 14.51
C ASP A 121 27.96 9.22 13.03
N GLY A 122 27.03 9.88 12.35
CA GLY A 122 26.61 9.56 10.99
C GLY A 122 25.66 8.36 10.89
N SER A 123 25.28 7.75 12.01
CA SER A 123 24.27 6.70 12.03
C SER A 123 22.85 7.27 11.92
N GLU A 124 21.92 6.42 11.52
CA GLU A 124 20.50 6.76 11.41
C GLU A 124 19.64 5.89 12.32
N THR A 125 18.48 6.40 12.68
CA THR A 125 17.42 5.56 13.27
C THR A 125 16.90 4.54 12.26
N SER A 126 16.13 3.56 12.74
CA SER A 126 15.22 2.83 11.85
C SER A 126 14.24 3.81 11.18
N HIS A 127 13.79 3.45 9.97
CA HIS A 127 12.72 4.19 9.29
C HIS A 127 11.46 4.27 10.14
N SER A 128 10.76 5.39 10.04
CA SER A 128 9.40 5.56 10.54
C SER A 128 8.44 4.56 9.89
N ILE A 129 7.22 4.45 10.44
CA ILE A 129 6.12 3.83 9.70
C ILE A 129 5.93 4.62 8.39
N PRO A 130 5.77 3.93 7.24
CA PRO A 130 5.56 4.61 5.96
C PRO A 130 4.29 5.46 5.96
N TYR A 131 4.38 6.66 5.40
CA TYR A 131 3.29 7.59 5.20
C TYR A 131 2.97 7.69 3.71
N VAL A 132 1.71 7.46 3.35
CA VAL A 132 1.28 7.34 1.95
C VAL A 132 0.46 8.56 1.55
N ILE A 133 0.85 9.23 0.47
CA ILE A 133 0.09 10.33 -0.14
C ILE A 133 -0.22 10.03 -1.60
N TYR A 134 -1.29 10.64 -2.11
CA TYR A 134 -1.63 10.63 -3.52
C TYR A 134 -1.20 11.94 -4.16
N ILE A 135 -0.39 11.86 -5.23
CA ILE A 135 0.08 13.01 -6.00
C ILE A 135 -0.80 13.14 -7.23
N GLU A 136 -1.61 14.19 -7.29
CA GLU A 136 -2.46 14.49 -8.44
C GLU A 136 -1.69 15.18 -9.57
N GLN A 137 -2.12 14.95 -10.81
CA GLN A 137 -1.62 15.69 -11.96
C GLN A 137 -2.14 17.13 -11.89
N ASN A 138 -1.25 18.11 -11.81
CA ASN A 138 -1.67 19.51 -11.83
C ASN A 138 -2.19 19.90 -13.24
N ASN A 139 -3.51 19.92 -13.41
CA ASN A 139 -4.16 20.32 -14.66
C ASN A 139 -4.44 21.84 -14.76
N ASP A 140 -3.96 22.67 -13.82
CA ASP A 140 -4.34 24.09 -13.71
C ASP A 140 -3.67 25.06 -14.72
N GLN A 141 -3.28 24.60 -15.90
CA GLN A 141 -2.79 25.52 -16.96
C GLN A 141 -3.89 26.20 -17.81
N ASP A 142 -5.18 26.04 -17.52
CA ASP A 142 -6.24 26.71 -18.32
C ASP A 142 -7.38 27.32 -17.48
N LYS A 143 -7.06 28.19 -16.52
CA LYS A 143 -8.06 29.11 -15.95
C LYS A 143 -7.56 30.55 -15.93
N SER A 144 -7.93 31.26 -16.98
CA SER A 144 -7.94 32.73 -17.03
C SER A 144 -8.83 33.29 -15.90
N PRO A 145 -8.43 34.38 -15.22
CA PRO A 145 -9.19 34.92 -14.09
C PRO A 145 -10.47 35.59 -14.58
N HIS A 146 -11.60 34.91 -14.40
CA HIS A 146 -12.92 35.55 -14.43
C HIS A 146 -13.45 35.73 -13.02
N PRO A 147 -13.82 36.96 -12.61
CA PRO A 147 -14.39 37.21 -11.29
C PRO A 147 -15.84 36.72 -11.30
N ILE A 148 -16.06 35.50 -10.82
CA ILE A 148 -17.39 34.96 -10.56
C ILE A 148 -17.51 34.84 -9.05
N ASN A 149 -18.50 35.53 -8.47
CA ASN A 149 -18.89 35.36 -7.07
C ASN A 149 -19.05 33.86 -6.79
N PRO A 150 -18.28 33.28 -5.85
CA PRO A 150 -18.38 31.86 -5.58
C PRO A 150 -19.80 31.56 -5.11
N PRO A 151 -20.47 30.56 -5.71
CA PRO A 151 -21.71 30.06 -5.13
C PRO A 151 -21.39 29.65 -3.69
N LYS A 152 -22.31 29.98 -2.78
CA LYS A 152 -22.23 29.60 -1.37
C LYS A 152 -22.32 28.08 -1.29
N TYR A 153 -21.19 27.44 -1.43
CA TYR A 153 -21.04 25.99 -1.45
C TYR A 153 -21.10 25.49 -0.02
N ASP A 154 -21.90 24.46 0.23
CA ASP A 154 -22.08 23.87 1.55
C ASP A 154 -20.88 22.95 1.83
N GLU A 155 -19.89 23.47 2.56
CA GLU A 155 -18.66 22.75 2.96
C GLU A 155 -18.97 21.40 3.63
N THR A 156 -20.11 21.29 4.32
CA THR A 156 -20.55 20.05 4.98
C THR A 156 -20.73 18.91 3.97
N GLN A 157 -21.37 19.19 2.83
CA GLN A 157 -21.66 18.18 1.82
C GLN A 157 -20.39 17.71 1.10
N GLN A 158 -19.39 18.58 0.97
CA GLN A 158 -18.09 18.19 0.41
C GLN A 158 -17.32 17.25 1.35
N ILE A 159 -17.35 17.53 2.64
CA ILE A 159 -16.70 16.70 3.66
C ILE A 159 -17.36 15.32 3.71
N GLU A 160 -18.70 15.27 3.70
CA GLU A 160 -19.44 14.00 3.70
C GLU A 160 -19.14 13.15 2.46
N ASN A 161 -19.14 13.77 1.27
CA ASN A 161 -18.81 13.05 0.03
C ASN A 161 -17.35 12.56 0.02
N SER A 162 -16.41 13.38 0.49
CA SER A 162 -14.99 13.00 0.60
C SER A 162 -14.79 11.83 1.57
N LEU A 163 -15.44 11.88 2.74
CA LEU A 163 -15.38 10.81 3.72
C LEU A 163 -15.97 9.50 3.18
N HIS A 164 -17.12 9.58 2.51
CA HIS A 164 -17.78 8.42 1.92
C HIS A 164 -16.89 7.74 0.87
N GLN A 165 -16.24 8.51 -0.02
CA GLN A 165 -15.30 7.97 -1.01
C GLN A 165 -14.08 7.31 -0.36
N ARG A 166 -13.55 7.89 0.74
CA ARG A 166 -12.44 7.27 1.49
C ARG A 166 -12.83 5.94 2.11
N ILE A 167 -14.03 5.83 2.69
CA ILE A 167 -14.53 4.57 3.25
C ILE A 167 -14.64 3.50 2.17
N ILE A 168 -15.22 3.83 1.00
CA ILE A 168 -15.35 2.90 -0.13
C ILE A 168 -13.97 2.45 -0.64
N SER A 169 -13.01 3.38 -0.79
CA SER A 169 -11.65 3.02 -1.22
C SER A 169 -10.96 2.07 -0.23
N LEU A 170 -11.09 2.33 1.08
CA LEU A 170 -10.53 1.45 2.11
C LEU A 170 -11.16 0.05 2.11
N GLU A 171 -12.48 -0.04 1.93
CA GLU A 171 -13.19 -1.31 1.78
C GLU A 171 -12.67 -2.10 0.58
N ASN A 172 -12.62 -1.46 -0.59
CA ASN A 172 -12.14 -2.10 -1.82
C ASN A 172 -10.68 -2.55 -1.69
N ARG A 173 -9.84 -1.76 -1.01
CA ARG A 173 -8.44 -2.13 -0.72
C ARG A 173 -8.34 -3.39 0.15
N ALA A 174 -9.17 -3.48 1.19
CA ALA A 174 -9.20 -4.64 2.07
C ALA A 174 -9.65 -5.91 1.32
N LYS A 175 -10.71 -5.80 0.50
CA LYS A 175 -11.20 -6.89 -0.36
C LYS A 175 -10.13 -7.36 -1.35
N ALA A 176 -9.47 -6.41 -2.04
CA ALA A 176 -8.39 -6.71 -2.97
C ALA A 176 -7.24 -7.47 -2.28
N LYS A 177 -6.81 -6.97 -1.10
CA LYS A 177 -5.75 -7.62 -0.33
C LYS A 177 -6.10 -9.05 0.04
N LEU A 178 -7.33 -9.28 0.50
CA LEU A 178 -7.79 -10.61 0.86
C LEU A 178 -7.79 -11.56 -0.36
N LEU A 179 -8.33 -11.12 -1.51
CA LEU A 179 -8.37 -11.90 -2.74
C LEU A 179 -6.97 -12.20 -3.29
N PHE A 180 -6.05 -11.25 -3.23
CA PHE A 180 -4.68 -11.46 -3.71
C PHE A 180 -3.94 -12.46 -2.81
N CYS A 181 -4.04 -12.32 -1.49
CA CYS A 181 -3.47 -13.29 -0.55
C CYS A 181 -4.07 -14.70 -0.74
N TRP A 182 -5.37 -14.79 -0.99
CA TRP A 182 -6.02 -16.07 -1.29
C TRP A 182 -5.52 -16.68 -2.60
N SER A 183 -5.39 -15.86 -3.65
CA SER A 183 -4.87 -16.30 -4.95
C SER A 183 -3.43 -16.81 -4.85
N GLU A 184 -2.58 -16.12 -4.08
CA GLU A 184 -1.21 -16.54 -3.76
C GLU A 184 -1.15 -17.88 -3.00
N LEU A 185 -2.12 -18.11 -2.11
CA LEU A 185 -2.23 -19.36 -1.36
C LEU A 185 -2.66 -20.53 -2.25
N LEU A 186 -3.64 -20.31 -3.14
CA LEU A 186 -4.17 -21.37 -4.01
C LEU A 186 -3.26 -21.68 -5.21
N PHE A 187 -2.59 -20.67 -5.76
CA PHE A 187 -1.79 -20.80 -6.98
C PHE A 187 -0.37 -20.28 -6.78
N PRO A 188 0.43 -20.84 -5.84
CA PRO A 188 1.75 -20.33 -5.48
C PRO A 188 2.76 -20.39 -6.64
N GLU A 189 2.54 -21.28 -7.62
CA GLU A 189 3.34 -21.39 -8.85
C GLU A 189 3.13 -20.20 -9.80
N ILE A 190 1.97 -19.55 -9.72
CA ILE A 190 1.55 -18.45 -10.59
C ILE A 190 1.73 -17.10 -9.87
N PHE A 191 1.29 -17.05 -8.62
CA PHE A 191 1.31 -15.88 -7.75
C PHE A 191 2.26 -16.16 -6.60
N SER A 192 3.51 -15.70 -6.74
CA SER A 192 4.52 -15.94 -5.71
C SER A 192 4.14 -15.24 -4.41
N LEU A 193 4.27 -15.96 -3.28
CA LEU A 193 4.01 -15.51 -1.91
C LEU A 193 4.92 -14.35 -1.43
N ASN A 194 5.72 -13.78 -2.32
CA ASN A 194 6.47 -12.58 -2.00
C ASN A 194 5.46 -11.44 -1.85
N THR A 195 5.46 -10.80 -0.68
CA THR A 195 4.60 -9.67 -0.36
C THR A 195 4.98 -8.49 -1.26
N HIS A 196 4.43 -8.45 -2.47
CA HIS A 196 4.53 -7.28 -3.32
C HIS A 196 3.55 -6.24 -2.76
N PRO A 197 3.92 -4.95 -2.73
CA PRO A 197 3.01 -3.91 -2.29
C PRO A 197 1.78 -3.88 -3.20
N ILE A 198 0.60 -3.76 -2.60
CA ILE A 198 -0.62 -3.44 -3.34
C ILE A 198 -0.52 -1.97 -3.75
N MET A 199 -0.60 -1.74 -5.05
CA MET A 199 -0.58 -0.43 -5.66
C MET A 199 -2.02 0.03 -5.91
N GLU A 200 -2.27 1.33 -5.79
CA GLU A 200 -3.56 1.95 -6.09
C GLU A 200 -3.38 2.98 -7.21
N ASN A 201 -4.17 2.84 -8.28
CA ASN A 201 -4.20 3.79 -9.40
C ASN A 201 -5.64 3.95 -9.91
N GLU A 202 -6.15 5.18 -9.91
CA GLU A 202 -7.51 5.51 -10.39
C GLU A 202 -8.62 4.65 -9.76
N GLY A 203 -8.50 4.34 -8.46
CA GLY A 203 -9.46 3.50 -7.74
C GLY A 203 -9.31 1.99 -8.02
N LYS A 204 -8.35 1.58 -8.86
CA LYS A 204 -7.97 0.18 -9.05
C LYS A 204 -6.88 -0.21 -8.07
N PHE A 205 -7.03 -1.36 -7.42
CA PHE A 205 -5.98 -1.96 -6.62
C PHE A 205 -5.34 -3.08 -7.40
N TYR A 206 -4.02 -3.14 -7.47
CA TYR A 206 -3.33 -4.19 -8.21
C TYR A 206 -2.02 -4.63 -7.55
N GLN A 207 -1.63 -5.86 -7.87
CA GLN A 207 -0.38 -6.46 -7.44
C GLN A 207 0.28 -7.14 -8.65
N SER A 208 1.55 -6.85 -8.88
CA SER A 208 2.31 -7.41 -10.01
C SER A 208 3.13 -8.60 -9.54
N TYR A 209 3.19 -9.64 -10.37
CA TYR A 209 3.93 -10.89 -10.13
C TYR A 209 4.99 -11.05 -11.21
N PRO A 210 6.21 -10.51 -11.03
CA PRO A 210 7.22 -10.43 -12.09
C PRO A 210 7.67 -11.79 -12.61
N MET A 211 7.60 -12.83 -11.77
CA MET A 211 8.00 -14.19 -12.16
C MET A 211 7.08 -14.80 -13.22
N SER A 212 5.76 -14.56 -13.12
CA SER A 212 4.78 -15.02 -14.09
C SER A 212 4.47 -13.98 -15.16
N GLY A 213 4.86 -12.71 -14.96
CA GLY A 213 4.51 -11.60 -15.83
C GLY A 213 3.04 -11.19 -15.71
N LEU A 214 2.32 -11.70 -14.71
CA LEU A 214 0.90 -11.41 -14.50
C LEU A 214 0.71 -10.26 -13.51
N LYS A 215 -0.47 -9.66 -13.54
CA LYS A 215 -0.97 -8.79 -12.46
C LYS A 215 -2.33 -9.28 -12.01
N LEU A 216 -2.60 -9.27 -10.71
CA LEU A 216 -3.96 -9.32 -10.19
C LEU A 216 -4.43 -7.89 -9.95
N LEU A 217 -5.66 -7.58 -10.29
CA LEU A 217 -6.23 -6.27 -10.06
C LEU A 217 -7.72 -6.36 -9.74
N THR A 218 -8.19 -5.40 -8.97
CA THR A 218 -9.61 -5.17 -8.70
C THR A 218 -10.01 -3.80 -9.23
N ASP A 219 -11.14 -3.73 -9.90
CA ASP A 219 -11.69 -2.50 -10.48
C ASP A 219 -13.21 -2.56 -10.43
N ASN A 220 -13.86 -1.55 -9.86
CA ASN A 220 -15.33 -1.48 -9.75
C ASN A 220 -15.98 -2.77 -9.21
N ASN A 221 -15.40 -3.35 -8.16
CA ASN A 221 -15.87 -4.60 -7.53
C ASN A 221 -15.78 -5.84 -8.45
N GLU A 222 -14.97 -5.80 -9.50
CA GLU A 222 -14.64 -6.95 -10.35
C GLU A 222 -13.17 -7.34 -10.15
N LEU A 223 -12.88 -8.64 -10.17
CA LEU A 223 -11.54 -9.20 -10.08
C LEU A 223 -11.05 -9.53 -11.49
N TYR A 224 -9.81 -9.16 -11.80
CA TYR A 224 -9.17 -9.45 -13.07
C TYR A 224 -7.76 -10.00 -12.85
N TYR A 225 -7.26 -10.69 -13.87
CA TYR A 225 -5.82 -10.75 -14.10
C TYR A 225 -5.45 -10.07 -15.41
N MET A 226 -4.28 -9.46 -15.45
CA MET A 226 -3.67 -8.92 -16.66
C MET A 226 -2.51 -9.83 -17.06
N ASP A 227 -2.50 -10.29 -18.30
CA ASP A 227 -1.40 -11.10 -18.84
C ASP A 227 -0.19 -10.25 -19.25
N SER A 228 0.88 -10.91 -19.72
CA SER A 228 2.11 -10.25 -20.15
C SER A 228 1.94 -9.34 -21.37
N ASP A 229 0.87 -9.52 -22.15
CA ASP A 229 0.54 -8.69 -23.30
C ASP A 229 -0.30 -7.46 -22.90
N GLY A 230 -0.63 -7.34 -21.61
CA GLY A 230 -1.43 -6.25 -21.06
C GLY A 230 -2.93 -6.44 -21.27
N VAL A 231 -3.39 -7.64 -21.63
CA VAL A 231 -4.82 -7.94 -21.80
C VAL A 231 -5.42 -8.30 -20.44
N GLU A 232 -6.51 -7.61 -20.09
CA GLU A 232 -7.28 -7.89 -18.88
C GLU A 232 -8.30 -9.01 -19.12
N HIS A 233 -8.33 -9.97 -18.21
CA HIS A 233 -9.25 -11.10 -18.19
C HIS A 233 -10.04 -11.07 -16.89
N SER A 234 -11.36 -10.93 -17.00
CA SER A 234 -12.24 -10.89 -15.82
C SER A 234 -12.43 -12.28 -15.23
N PHE A 235 -12.30 -12.36 -13.91
CA PHE A 235 -12.73 -13.48 -13.09
C PHE A 235 -14.15 -13.31 -12.55
N GLY A 236 -14.77 -12.14 -12.72
CA GLY A 236 -16.11 -11.82 -12.22
C GLY A 236 -16.10 -10.99 -10.94
N ASN A 237 -17.26 -10.95 -10.28
CA ASN A 237 -17.52 -10.05 -9.18
C ASN A 237 -16.74 -10.44 -7.91
N VAL A 238 -16.10 -9.46 -7.27
CA VAL A 238 -15.31 -9.63 -6.04
C VAL A 238 -16.15 -10.20 -4.91
N ASP A 239 -17.38 -9.72 -4.70
CA ASP A 239 -18.24 -10.21 -3.61
C ASP A 239 -18.64 -11.67 -3.82
N GLU A 240 -18.84 -12.11 -5.08
CA GLU A 240 -19.08 -13.54 -5.38
C GLU A 240 -17.86 -14.41 -5.06
N TRP A 241 -16.66 -13.93 -5.37
CA TRP A 241 -15.42 -14.61 -4.98
C TRP A 241 -15.27 -14.68 -3.47
N LEU A 242 -15.57 -13.60 -2.76
CA LEU A 242 -15.56 -13.56 -1.29
C LEU A 242 -16.56 -14.56 -0.71
N ILE A 243 -17.77 -14.68 -1.27
CA ILE A 243 -18.74 -15.69 -0.85
C ILE A 243 -18.18 -17.10 -1.03
N MET A 244 -17.56 -17.40 -2.18
CA MET A 244 -16.96 -18.71 -2.43
C MET A 244 -15.79 -19.01 -1.48
N LEU A 245 -14.95 -18.01 -1.24
CA LEU A 245 -13.87 -18.00 -0.25
C LEU A 245 -14.32 -18.39 1.17
N PHE A 246 -15.55 -18.05 1.50
CA PHE A 246 -16.13 -18.26 2.82
C PHE A 246 -17.17 -19.39 2.87
N ALA A 247 -17.30 -20.18 1.80
CA ALA A 247 -18.26 -21.28 1.76
C ALA A 247 -17.83 -22.48 2.63
N ASP A 248 -16.52 -22.68 2.83
CA ASP A 248 -15.98 -23.68 3.76
C ASP A 248 -15.43 -23.00 5.02
N GLU A 249 -16.02 -23.31 6.17
CA GLU A 249 -15.60 -22.77 7.48
C GLU A 249 -14.14 -23.09 7.82
N GLU A 250 -13.59 -24.22 7.34
CA GLU A 250 -12.19 -24.57 7.54
C GLU A 250 -11.26 -23.66 6.74
N GLU A 251 -11.53 -23.48 5.44
CA GLU A 251 -10.75 -22.58 4.59
C GLU A 251 -10.88 -21.12 5.04
N LYS A 252 -12.11 -20.68 5.33
CA LYS A 252 -12.41 -19.37 5.92
C LYS A 252 -11.56 -19.10 7.14
N SER A 253 -11.48 -20.06 8.08
CA SER A 253 -10.67 -19.91 9.28
C SER A 253 -9.17 -19.81 8.98
N ALA A 254 -8.66 -20.65 8.06
CA ALA A 254 -7.25 -20.64 7.69
C ALA A 254 -6.82 -19.32 7.05
N ILE A 255 -7.68 -18.77 6.17
CA ILE A 255 -7.43 -17.50 5.48
C ILE A 255 -7.47 -16.33 6.46
N LEU A 256 -8.46 -16.28 7.34
CA LEU A 256 -8.54 -15.24 8.37
C LEU A 256 -7.30 -15.26 9.27
N PHE A 257 -6.83 -16.45 9.67
CA PHE A 257 -5.64 -16.56 10.50
C PHE A 257 -4.36 -16.15 9.77
N LEU A 258 -4.19 -16.53 8.50
CA LEU A 258 -3.07 -16.07 7.68
C LEU A 258 -3.08 -14.55 7.52
N TRP A 259 -4.26 -13.96 7.30
CA TRP A 259 -4.42 -12.51 7.21
C TRP A 259 -4.02 -11.81 8.52
N LEU A 260 -4.42 -12.33 9.68
CA LEU A 260 -4.00 -11.82 10.99
C LEU A 260 -2.49 -11.96 11.22
N GLU A 261 -1.90 -13.11 10.86
CA GLU A 261 -0.46 -13.37 10.95
C GLU A 261 0.34 -12.35 10.13
N HIS A 262 -0.16 -11.98 8.95
CA HIS A 262 0.45 -10.99 8.09
C HIS A 262 0.33 -9.56 8.66
N LEU A 263 -0.82 -9.20 9.26
CA LEU A 263 -1.00 -7.88 9.85
C LEU A 263 -0.22 -7.69 11.16
N PHE A 264 -0.10 -8.72 11.98
CA PHE A 264 0.51 -8.64 13.31
C PHE A 264 1.60 -9.69 13.50
N PRO A 265 2.68 -9.67 12.70
CA PRO A 265 3.68 -10.74 12.67
C PRO A 265 4.43 -10.89 14.00
N SER A 266 4.55 -9.80 14.78
CA SER A 266 5.16 -9.85 16.11
C SER A 266 4.28 -10.53 17.16
N LEU A 267 2.96 -10.47 17.00
CA LEU A 267 1.97 -11.07 17.89
C LEU A 267 1.76 -12.56 17.59
N PHE A 268 1.86 -12.93 16.32
CA PHE A 268 1.59 -14.27 15.81
C PHE A 268 2.85 -14.99 15.32
N ALA A 269 3.91 -14.97 16.13
CA ALA A 269 5.16 -15.67 15.83
C ALA A 269 5.26 -17.01 16.57
N PRO A 270 5.87 -18.05 15.97
CA PRO A 270 6.21 -18.14 14.55
C PRO A 270 4.95 -18.28 13.67
N SER A 271 4.98 -17.73 12.45
CA SER A 271 3.95 -17.91 11.41
C SER A 271 4.56 -18.52 10.14
N PRO A 272 3.79 -19.26 9.32
CA PRO A 272 2.41 -19.67 9.58
C PRO A 272 2.30 -20.83 10.57
N GLN A 273 1.17 -20.94 11.27
CA GLN A 273 0.81 -22.11 12.08
C GLN A 273 -0.26 -22.95 11.38
N THR A 274 -0.35 -24.24 11.71
CA THR A 274 -1.41 -25.11 11.19
C THR A 274 -2.73 -24.79 11.90
N THR A 275 -3.81 -24.59 11.15
CA THR A 275 -5.16 -24.48 11.71
C THR A 275 -5.59 -25.83 12.28
N ILE A 276 -6.03 -25.85 13.54
CA ILE A 276 -6.55 -27.03 14.22
C ILE A 276 -8.06 -26.85 14.41
N LYS A 277 -8.83 -27.87 14.04
CA LYS A 277 -10.26 -27.97 14.33
C LYS A 277 -10.49 -28.88 15.54
N THR A 278 -11.17 -28.37 16.55
CA THR A 278 -11.62 -29.14 17.73
C THR A 278 -13.07 -28.79 18.04
N ASN A 279 -13.96 -29.77 17.88
CA ASN A 279 -15.41 -29.56 17.94
C ASN A 279 -15.84 -28.46 16.93
N ASP A 280 -16.56 -27.45 17.41
CA ASP A 280 -17.05 -26.31 16.60
C ASP A 280 -16.09 -25.10 16.63
N MET A 281 -14.82 -25.33 16.99
CA MET A 281 -13.80 -24.29 17.09
C MET A 281 -12.62 -24.57 16.15
N TYR A 282 -12.24 -23.55 15.40
CA TYR A 282 -10.99 -23.52 14.61
C TYR A 282 -10.00 -22.62 15.32
N TYR A 283 -8.73 -23.01 15.45
CA TYR A 283 -7.74 -22.16 16.12
C TYR A 283 -6.31 -22.39 15.65
N ARG A 284 -5.44 -21.40 15.92
CA ARG A 284 -3.98 -21.50 15.80
C ARG A 284 -3.33 -20.99 17.07
N SER A 285 -2.31 -21.70 17.53
CA SER A 285 -1.53 -21.32 18.72
C SER A 285 -0.10 -20.98 18.34
N TYR A 286 0.41 -19.89 18.89
CA TYR A 286 1.70 -19.30 18.56
C TYR A 286 2.65 -19.45 19.76
N PRO A 287 3.50 -20.50 19.78
CA PRO A 287 4.24 -20.90 20.99
C PRO A 287 5.23 -19.84 21.49
N LYS A 288 5.77 -19.00 20.61
CA LYS A 288 6.75 -17.97 21.02
C LYS A 288 6.09 -16.83 21.79
N THR A 289 4.86 -16.47 21.44
CA THR A 289 4.12 -15.36 22.08
C THR A 289 3.11 -15.85 23.11
N GLY A 290 2.78 -17.14 23.11
CA GLY A 290 1.70 -17.71 23.92
C GLY A 290 0.31 -17.24 23.47
N ALA A 291 0.21 -16.59 22.31
CA ALA A 291 -1.06 -16.19 21.72
C ALA A 291 -1.77 -17.37 21.08
N THR A 292 -3.09 -17.34 21.06
CA THR A 292 -3.95 -18.22 20.28
C THR A 292 -5.03 -17.37 19.66
N VAL A 293 -5.30 -17.58 18.38
CA VAL A 293 -6.47 -17.02 17.71
C VAL A 293 -7.44 -18.15 17.45
N ALA A 294 -8.72 -17.93 17.69
CA ALA A 294 -9.75 -18.94 17.54
C ALA A 294 -11.03 -18.37 16.91
N ILE A 295 -11.73 -19.17 16.12
CA ILE A 295 -13.08 -18.92 15.64
C ILE A 295 -14.00 -19.94 16.29
N ASN A 296 -15.08 -19.48 16.93
CA ASN A 296 -16.12 -20.33 17.48
C ASN A 296 -17.47 -19.64 17.30
N ALA A 297 -18.46 -20.34 16.75
CA ALA A 297 -19.80 -19.82 16.48
C ALA A 297 -19.77 -18.43 15.81
N GLU A 298 -19.04 -18.32 14.69
CA GLU A 298 -18.88 -17.09 13.90
C GLU A 298 -18.20 -15.93 14.63
N LYS A 299 -17.60 -16.15 15.81
CA LYS A 299 -16.89 -15.11 16.56
C LYS A 299 -15.40 -15.37 16.57
N LEU A 300 -14.62 -14.32 16.35
CA LEU A 300 -13.17 -14.32 16.46
C LEU A 300 -12.75 -14.01 17.90
N TYR A 301 -11.82 -14.80 18.42
CA TYR A 301 -11.25 -14.66 19.75
C TYR A 301 -9.74 -14.55 19.68
N TYR A 302 -9.19 -13.64 20.47
CA TYR A 302 -7.77 -13.63 20.83
C TYR A 302 -7.63 -14.14 22.26
N ILE A 303 -6.84 -15.19 22.43
CA ILE A 303 -6.61 -15.88 23.69
C ILE A 303 -5.12 -15.79 24.02
N ASN A 304 -4.79 -15.41 25.24
CA ASN A 304 -3.44 -15.54 25.79
C ASN A 304 -3.49 -16.22 27.17
N GLN A 305 -2.36 -16.28 27.87
CA GLN A 305 -2.28 -16.98 29.17
C GLN A 305 -3.25 -16.46 30.25
N ASN A 306 -3.71 -15.21 30.15
CA ASN A 306 -4.44 -14.53 31.21
C ASN A 306 -5.86 -14.11 30.82
N GLN A 307 -6.19 -14.10 29.52
CA GLN A 307 -7.45 -13.54 29.05
C GLN A 307 -7.89 -14.15 27.72
N THR A 308 -9.20 -14.19 27.54
CA THR A 308 -9.88 -14.41 26.26
C THR A 308 -10.62 -13.13 25.91
N ILE A 309 -10.29 -12.55 24.75
CA ILE A 309 -10.88 -11.33 24.23
C ILE A 309 -11.67 -11.70 22.98
N GLU A 310 -12.97 -11.41 22.98
CA GLU A 310 -13.79 -11.46 21.76
C GLU A 310 -13.43 -10.25 20.88
N LEU A 311 -12.95 -10.52 19.67
CA LEU A 311 -12.56 -9.49 18.70
C LEU A 311 -13.73 -9.05 17.81
N GLY A 312 -14.80 -9.85 17.74
CA GLY A 312 -16.01 -9.55 16.98
C GLY A 312 -16.56 -10.75 16.23
N ASN A 313 -17.64 -10.53 15.48
CA ASN A 313 -18.15 -11.52 14.53
C ASN A 313 -17.23 -11.57 13.30
N VAL A 314 -16.96 -12.76 12.78
CA VAL A 314 -16.04 -13.01 11.67
C VAL A 314 -16.54 -12.36 10.39
N ASP A 315 -17.83 -12.46 10.08
CA ASP A 315 -18.40 -11.82 8.89
C ASP A 315 -18.33 -10.30 9.01
N ASN A 316 -18.65 -9.75 10.19
CA ASN A 316 -18.49 -8.32 10.45
C ASN A 316 -17.03 -7.87 10.43
N LEU A 317 -16.09 -8.72 10.86
CA LEU A 317 -14.67 -8.40 10.77
C LEU A 317 -14.26 -8.37 9.31
N LEU A 318 -14.59 -9.39 8.54
CA LEU A 318 -14.30 -9.48 7.11
C LEU A 318 -14.94 -8.34 6.30
N LEU A 319 -16.16 -7.93 6.66
CA LEU A 319 -16.86 -6.78 6.07
C LEU A 319 -16.36 -5.43 6.60
N GLY A 320 -15.99 -5.38 7.89
CA GLY A 320 -15.56 -4.18 8.64
C GLY A 320 -14.06 -3.95 8.66
N LEU A 321 -13.25 -4.74 7.93
CA LEU A 321 -11.86 -4.42 7.61
C LEU A 321 -11.72 -3.09 6.83
N SER A 322 -12.84 -2.52 6.39
CA SER A 322 -12.97 -1.17 5.84
C SER A 322 -12.93 -0.04 6.89
N GLU A 323 -13.32 -0.29 8.14
CA GLU A 323 -13.51 0.75 9.16
C GLU A 323 -12.33 0.87 10.15
N ILE A 324 -11.52 -0.18 10.35
CA ILE A 324 -10.51 -0.22 11.43
C ILE A 324 -9.19 0.50 11.07
N SER A 325 -9.08 1.10 9.87
CA SER A 325 -7.92 1.93 9.50
C SER A 325 -8.08 3.44 9.77
N SER A 326 -9.12 3.85 10.50
CA SER A 326 -9.35 5.25 10.90
C SER A 326 -8.75 5.60 12.25
#